data_AF-A0A0F9H9J2-F1
#
_entry.id   AF-A0A0F9H9J2-F1
#
_cell.length_a   1.000
_cell.length_b   1.000
_cell.length_c   1.000
_cell.angle_alpha   90.00
_cell.angle_beta   90.00
_cell.angle_gamma   90.00
#
_symmetry.space_group_name_H-M   'P 1'
#
loop_
_entity.id
_entity.type
_entity.pdbx_description
1 polymer ?
#
loop_
_entity_poly.entity_id
_entity_poly.type
_entity_poly.pdbx_seq_one_letter_code
_entity_poly.pdbx_strand_id
1 'polypeptide(L)'
;FNEDGRWNEEEIRFYDEREWRYIPEIKNTDEPFWVNIEVAKEPDGIDSLNRLISDNSDLRLSFEPNDIKFIVVKKENEILSMLDKVINIKRDKFSYRDVQILTTRIISMEGIRENF
;
A
#
# COMPACT_ATOMS: atom_id res chain seq x y z
N PHE A 1 8.16 11.36 6.00
CA PHE A 1 8.28 10.39 4.89
C PHE A 1 7.30 10.81 3.82
N ASN A 2 7.72 10.83 2.57
CA ASN A 2 6.80 10.92 1.43
C ASN A 2 6.06 9.57 1.25
N GLU A 3 5.01 9.55 0.41
CA GLU A 3 4.29 8.32 0.02
C GLU A 3 5.22 7.23 -0.58
N ASP A 4 6.42 7.60 -1.01
CA ASP A 4 7.47 6.72 -1.56
C ASP A 4 8.54 6.31 -0.53
N GLY A 5 8.38 6.65 0.75
CA GLY A 5 9.31 6.28 1.82
C GLY A 5 10.59 7.14 1.90
N ARG A 6 10.69 8.23 1.13
CA ARG A 6 11.86 9.13 1.19
C ARG A 6 11.69 10.22 2.25
N TRP A 7 12.82 10.70 2.77
CA TRP A 7 12.86 11.88 3.64
C TRP A 7 12.49 13.13 2.84
N ASN A 8 11.61 13.94 3.41
CA ASN A 8 11.25 15.26 2.92
C ASN A 8 11.60 16.27 4.01
N GLU A 9 12.13 17.43 3.64
CA GLU A 9 12.51 18.51 4.56
C GLU A 9 11.30 19.32 5.05
N GLU A 10 10.12 19.12 4.44
CA GLU A 10 8.89 19.77 4.85
C GLU A 10 8.37 19.22 6.19
N GLU A 11 7.90 20.12 7.06
CA GLU A 11 7.35 19.80 8.38
C GLU A 11 6.00 19.07 8.24
N ILE A 12 6.03 17.74 8.20
CA ILE A 12 4.83 16.90 8.15
C ILE A 12 4.17 16.88 9.53
N ARG A 13 2.92 17.38 9.61
CA ARG A 13 2.09 17.29 10.81
C ARG A 13 1.37 15.96 10.85
N PHE A 14 2.04 14.92 11.35
CA PHE A 14 1.44 13.58 11.52
C PHE A 14 0.13 13.57 12.33
N TYR A 15 -0.12 14.58 13.17
CA TYR A 15 -1.38 14.71 13.90
C TYR A 15 -2.59 15.00 12.99
N ASP A 16 -2.36 15.61 11.82
CA ASP A 16 -3.42 15.89 10.84
C ASP A 16 -3.77 14.63 10.02
N GLU A 17 -2.90 13.62 10.03
CA GLU A 17 -3.18 12.28 9.47
C GLU A 17 -4.12 11.53 10.42
N ARG A 18 -5.42 11.57 10.12
CA ARG A 18 -6.44 10.78 10.85
C ARG A 18 -6.46 9.31 10.39
N GLU A 19 -5.28 8.70 10.32
CA GLU A 19 -5.12 7.32 9.86
C GLU A 19 -5.20 6.34 11.02
N TRP A 20 -6.09 5.35 10.91
CA TRP A 20 -6.13 4.22 11.82
C TRP A 20 -5.27 3.11 11.23
N ARG A 21 -4.17 2.77 11.90
CA ARG A 21 -3.29 1.67 11.48
C ARG A 21 -3.71 0.39 12.20
N TYR A 22 -4.23 -0.57 11.46
CA TYR A 22 -4.45 -1.91 11.98
C TYR A 22 -3.11 -2.61 12.17
N ILE A 23 -2.85 -3.13 13.38
CA ILE A 23 -1.66 -3.90 13.69
C ILE A 23 -2.05 -5.39 13.62
N PRO A 24 -1.55 -6.17 12.66
CA PRO A 24 -1.81 -7.60 12.60
C PRO A 24 -1.28 -8.32 13.86
N GLU A 25 -1.91 -9.42 14.22
CA GLU A 25 -1.43 -10.28 15.30
C GLU A 25 -0.17 -11.02 14.85
N ILE A 26 1.00 -10.40 15.09
CA ILE A 26 2.30 -10.99 14.76
C ILE A 26 2.72 -11.90 15.92
N LYS A 27 2.94 -13.19 15.62
CA LYS A 27 3.41 -14.19 16.59
C LYS A 27 4.87 -14.50 16.33
N ASN A 28 5.68 -14.56 17.40
CA ASN A 28 7.08 -15.01 17.36
C ASN A 28 7.96 -14.25 16.35
N THR A 29 7.99 -12.92 16.47
CA THR A 29 8.90 -12.05 15.71
C THR A 29 9.98 -11.52 16.64
N ASP A 30 11.24 -11.64 16.25
CA ASP A 30 12.37 -10.93 16.88
C ASP A 30 12.59 -9.56 16.22
N GLU A 31 11.87 -9.30 15.13
CA GLU A 31 11.91 -8.08 14.36
C GLU A 31 11.30 -6.89 15.11
N PRO A 32 11.88 -5.68 14.97
CA PRO A 32 11.41 -4.51 15.70
C PRO A 32 10.08 -3.99 15.15
N PHE A 33 9.11 -3.73 16.04
CA PHE A 33 7.80 -3.14 15.71
C PHE A 33 7.87 -1.67 15.25
N TRP A 34 9.02 -1.01 15.46
CA TRP A 34 9.25 0.36 15.04
C TRP A 34 10.64 0.48 14.41
N VAL A 35 10.76 1.39 13.46
CA VAL A 35 12.05 1.68 12.82
C VAL A 35 12.82 2.67 13.68
N ASN A 36 14.05 2.31 14.06
CA ASN A 36 14.96 3.27 14.71
C ASN A 36 15.33 4.38 13.71
N ILE A 37 15.34 5.63 14.16
CA ILE A 37 15.69 6.79 13.34
C ILE A 37 17.08 6.70 12.71
N GLU A 38 18.03 6.05 13.36
CA GLU A 38 19.38 5.83 12.85
C GLU A 38 19.34 4.91 11.63
N VAL A 39 18.63 3.79 11.74
CA VAL A 39 18.38 2.86 10.61
C VAL A 39 17.62 3.56 9.49
N ALA A 40 16.63 4.39 9.81
CA ALA A 40 15.88 5.13 8.79
C ALA A 40 16.71 6.17 8.03
N LYS A 41 17.84 6.63 8.60
CA LYS A 41 18.77 7.58 7.96
C LYS A 41 19.85 6.88 7.14
N GLU A 42 20.03 5.58 7.31
CA GLU A 42 20.95 4.81 6.48
C GLU A 42 20.41 4.71 5.05
N PRO A 43 21.26 4.86 4.01
CA PRO A 43 20.82 4.85 2.61
C PRO A 43 19.95 3.65 2.23
N ASP A 44 20.24 2.46 2.79
CA ASP A 44 19.56 1.20 2.48
C ASP A 44 18.78 0.62 3.67
N GLY A 45 18.68 1.35 4.78
CA GLY A 45 18.10 0.82 6.03
C GLY A 45 16.61 0.49 5.89
N ILE A 46 15.84 1.40 5.30
CA ILE A 46 14.40 1.20 5.01
C ILE A 46 14.20 0.07 3.99
N ASP A 47 14.99 0.05 2.91
CA ASP A 47 14.87 -0.99 1.89
C ASP A 47 15.21 -2.39 2.43
N SER A 48 16.16 -2.48 3.35
CA SER A 48 16.52 -3.73 4.01
C SER A 48 15.40 -4.24 4.92
N LEU A 49 14.73 -3.34 5.65
CA LEU A 49 13.54 -3.68 6.43
C LEU A 49 12.35 -4.08 5.55
N ASN A 50 12.13 -3.39 4.43
CA ASN A 50 11.10 -3.75 3.46
C ASN A 50 11.32 -5.15 2.87
N ARG A 51 12.58 -5.51 2.57
CA ARG A 51 12.94 -6.86 2.12
C ARG A 51 12.66 -7.90 3.19
N LEU A 52 13.06 -7.64 4.44
CA LEU A 52 12.79 -8.53 5.58
C LEU A 52 11.29 -8.83 5.73
N ILE A 53 10.45 -7.79 5.67
CA ILE A 53 8.98 -7.95 5.73
C ILE A 53 8.44 -8.68 4.49
N SER A 54 9.01 -8.43 3.31
CA SER A 54 8.59 -9.09 2.07
C SER A 54 8.86 -10.60 2.10
N ASP A 55 10.00 -10.99 2.67
CA ASP A 55 10.47 -12.37 2.75
C ASP A 55 9.80 -13.16 3.90
N ASN A 56 9.33 -12.48 4.94
CA ASN A 56 8.59 -13.10 6.04
C ASN A 56 7.07 -12.95 5.83
N SER A 57 6.42 -14.03 5.36
CA SER A 57 4.97 -14.03 5.09
C SER A 57 4.10 -13.73 6.31
N ASP A 58 4.59 -14.03 7.51
CA ASP A 58 3.83 -13.84 8.76
C ASP A 58 3.75 -12.36 9.16
N LEU A 59 4.65 -11.53 8.63
CA LEU A 59 4.63 -10.07 8.79
C LEU A 59 3.76 -9.37 7.75
N ARG A 60 3.20 -10.10 6.77
CA ARG A 60 2.45 -9.53 5.65
C ARG A 60 0.96 -9.67 5.85
N LEU A 61 0.25 -8.56 5.65
CA LEU A 61 -1.19 -8.61 5.45
C LEU A 61 -1.50 -9.24 4.08
N SER A 62 -2.42 -10.21 4.09
CA SER A 62 -2.99 -10.80 2.89
C SER A 62 -4.36 -10.21 2.61
N PHE A 63 -4.68 -10.06 1.33
CA PHE A 63 -5.98 -9.58 0.86
C PHE A 63 -6.36 -10.35 -0.40
N GLU A 64 -7.60 -10.82 -0.43
CA GLU A 64 -8.25 -11.35 -1.61
C GLU A 64 -8.94 -10.21 -2.40
N PRO A 65 -9.21 -10.41 -3.69
CA PRO A 65 -9.96 -9.43 -4.49
C PRO A 65 -11.28 -8.99 -3.85
N ASN A 66 -11.95 -9.90 -3.14
CA ASN A 66 -13.23 -9.62 -2.48
C ASN A 66 -13.11 -8.71 -1.25
N ASP A 67 -11.94 -8.66 -0.60
CA ASP A 67 -11.69 -7.78 0.56
C ASP A 67 -11.56 -6.30 0.16
N ILE A 68 -11.21 -6.04 -1.11
CA ILE A 68 -10.90 -4.69 -1.61
C ILE A 68 -12.16 -4.02 -2.11
N LYS A 69 -12.70 -3.03 -1.40
CA LYS A 69 -13.91 -2.31 -1.83
C LYS A 69 -13.65 -1.31 -2.96
N PHE A 70 -12.55 -0.56 -2.87
CA PHE A 70 -12.16 0.46 -3.83
C PHE A 70 -10.64 0.51 -3.98
N ILE A 71 -10.18 0.80 -5.19
CA ILE A 71 -8.80 1.22 -5.47
C ILE A 71 -8.91 2.66 -5.96
N VAL A 72 -8.36 3.59 -5.21
CA VAL A 72 -8.53 5.02 -5.49
C VAL A 72 -7.27 5.56 -6.17
N VAL A 73 -7.44 6.18 -7.34
CA VAL A 73 -6.38 6.91 -8.06
C VAL A 73 -6.63 8.42 -7.97
N LYS A 74 -5.61 9.24 -8.22
CA LYS A 74 -5.73 10.69 -8.08
C LYS A 74 -6.51 11.29 -9.25
N LYS A 75 -6.18 10.87 -10.46
CA LYS A 75 -6.75 11.40 -11.71
C LYS A 75 -7.44 10.33 -12.55
N GLU A 76 -8.40 10.74 -13.37
CA GLU A 76 -9.14 9.81 -14.25
C GLU A 76 -8.22 9.07 -15.23
N ASN A 77 -7.21 9.77 -15.76
CA ASN A 77 -6.27 9.19 -16.72
C ASN A 77 -5.33 8.13 -16.10
N GLU A 78 -5.27 8.02 -14.77
CA GLU A 78 -4.48 7.01 -14.07
C GLU A 78 -5.21 5.66 -13.96
N ILE A 79 -6.52 5.62 -14.23
CA ILE A 79 -7.34 4.40 -14.10
C ILE A 79 -6.81 3.28 -14.97
N LEU A 80 -6.51 3.53 -16.25
CA LEU A 80 -6.03 2.50 -17.17
C LEU A 80 -4.64 1.96 -16.75
N SER A 81 -3.76 2.85 -16.28
CA SER A 81 -2.45 2.45 -15.75
C SER A 81 -2.59 1.58 -14.50
N MET A 82 -3.53 1.92 -13.61
CA MET A 82 -3.82 1.11 -12.42
C MET A 82 -4.44 -0.23 -12.79
N LEU A 83 -5.34 -0.27 -13.77
CA LEU A 83 -5.93 -1.51 -14.30
C LEU A 83 -4.85 -2.47 -14.78
N ASP A 84 -3.91 -2.01 -15.59
CA ASP A 84 -2.81 -2.83 -16.10
C ASP A 84 -1.94 -3.37 -14.95
N LYS A 85 -1.65 -2.53 -13.94
CA LYS A 85 -0.91 -2.96 -12.75
C LYS A 85 -1.65 -4.05 -11.98
N VAL A 86 -2.95 -3.89 -11.74
CA VAL A 86 -3.78 -4.88 -11.03
C VAL A 86 -3.76 -6.21 -11.77
N ILE A 87 -3.96 -6.20 -13.09
CA ILE A 87 -3.91 -7.41 -13.91
C ILE A 87 -2.54 -8.07 -13.79
N ASN A 88 -1.45 -7.32 -14.00
CA ASN A 88 -0.10 -7.88 -13.97
C ASN A 88 0.27 -8.47 -12.59
N ILE A 89 -0.17 -7.87 -11.49
CA ILE A 89 0.14 -8.34 -10.14
C ILE A 89 -0.70 -9.57 -9.74
N LYS A 90 -1.95 -9.66 -10.21
CA LYS A 90 -2.94 -10.62 -9.69
C LYS A 90 -3.30 -11.75 -10.65
N ARG A 91 -3.03 -11.63 -11.96
CA ARG A 91 -3.42 -12.63 -12.98
C ARG A 91 -2.94 -14.05 -12.68
N ASP A 92 -1.77 -14.20 -12.07
CA ASP A 92 -1.17 -15.52 -11.79
C ASP A 92 -1.67 -16.11 -10.46
N LYS A 93 -2.41 -15.34 -9.66
CA LYS A 93 -2.85 -15.69 -8.31
C LYS A 93 -4.36 -15.93 -8.18
N PHE A 94 -5.16 -15.31 -9.05
CA PHE A 94 -6.62 -15.30 -8.95
C PHE A 94 -7.26 -15.60 -10.30
N SER A 95 -8.54 -15.97 -10.28
CA SER A 95 -9.25 -16.23 -11.53
C SER A 95 -9.36 -14.95 -12.36
N TYR A 96 -9.41 -15.10 -13.69
CA TYR A 96 -9.65 -13.98 -14.60
C TYR A 96 -10.88 -13.15 -14.20
N ARG A 97 -11.94 -13.83 -13.77
CA ARG A 97 -13.19 -13.20 -13.33
C ARG A 97 -13.00 -12.35 -12.08
N ASP A 98 -12.26 -12.83 -11.08
CA ASP A 98 -12.01 -12.08 -9.85
C ASP A 98 -11.16 -10.84 -10.13
N VAL A 99 -10.15 -10.97 -10.99
CA VAL A 99 -9.32 -9.85 -11.43
C VAL A 99 -10.17 -8.81 -12.18
N GLN A 100 -11.05 -9.24 -13.08
CA GLN A 100 -11.98 -8.32 -13.76
C GLN A 100 -12.87 -7.56 -12.78
N ILE A 101 -13.49 -8.25 -11.82
CA ILE A 101 -14.32 -7.60 -10.79
C ILE A 101 -13.50 -6.60 -9.99
N LEU A 102 -12.25 -6.92 -9.65
CA LEU A 102 -11.37 -5.99 -8.94
C LEU A 102 -11.08 -4.73 -9.76
N THR A 103 -10.90 -4.86 -11.08
CA THR A 103 -10.66 -3.69 -11.95
C THR A 103 -11.86 -2.74 -12.02
N THR A 104 -13.10 -3.23 -11.83
CA THR A 104 -14.28 -2.35 -11.78
C THR A 104 -14.37 -1.54 -10.48
N ARG A 105 -13.49 -1.81 -9.51
CA ARG A 105 -13.42 -1.10 -8.23
C ARG A 105 -12.39 0.03 -8.25
N ILE A 106 -11.77 0.30 -9.40
CA ILE A 106 -10.83 1.41 -9.59
C ILE A 106 -11.63 2.69 -9.86
N ILE A 107 -11.44 3.72 -9.02
CA ILE A 107 -12.14 5.00 -9.11
C ILE A 107 -11.15 6.17 -8.95
N SER A 108 -11.47 7.33 -9.51
CA SER A 108 -10.64 8.53 -9.36
C SER A 108 -11.17 9.49 -8.29
N MET A 109 -10.26 10.20 -7.62
CA MET A 109 -10.62 11.29 -6.71
C MET A 109 -11.25 12.48 -7.46
N GLU A 110 -10.86 12.73 -8.71
CA GLU A 110 -11.51 13.71 -9.59
C GLU A 110 -13.00 13.38 -9.75
N GLY A 111 -13.33 12.15 -10.12
CA GLY A 111 -14.70 11.69 -10.25
C GLY A 111 -15.49 11.77 -8.95
N ILE A 112 -14.89 11.42 -7.81
CA ILE A 112 -15.54 11.58 -6.49
C ILE A 112 -15.87 13.06 -6.24
N ARG A 113 -14.94 13.98 -6.48
CA ARG A 113 -15.13 15.41 -6.20
C ARG A 113 -16.13 16.10 -7.13
N GLU A 114 -16.27 15.62 -8.35
CA GLU A 114 -17.24 16.19 -9.31
C GLU A 114 -18.68 15.75 -9.02
N ASN A 115 -18.85 14.60 -8.34
CA ASN A 115 -20.16 14.00 -8.10
C ASN A 115 -20.70 14.17 -6.66
N PHE A 116 -19.97 14.88 -5.78
CA PHE A 116 -20.34 15.18 -4.39
C PHE A 116 -20.00 16.63 -4.03
#